data_AF-A0A427B511-F1
#
_entry.id   AF-A0A427B511-F1
#
_cell.length_a   1.000
_cell.length_b   1.000
_cell.length_c   1.000
_cell.angle_alpha   90.00
_cell.angle_beta   90.00
_cell.angle_gamma   90.00
#
_symmetry.space_group_name_H-M   'P 1'
#
loop_
_entity.id
_entity.type
_entity.pdbx_description
1 polymer ?
#
loop_
_entity_poly.entity_id
_entity_poly.type
_entity_poly.pdbx_seq_one_letter_code
_entity_poly.pdbx_strand_id
1 'polypeptide(L)' 'YNCRVRPRLVRIGDLVLRKAEVSNPTRSRGKLASNWEGHYRVVEVVREGTYAHTTMKGRVLPRTWHISNL' A
#
# COMPACT_ATOMS: atom_id res chain seq x y z
N TYR A 1 0.82 -7.34 -18.26
CA TYR A 1 0.08 -8.18 -17.29
C TYR A 1 1.11 -8.81 -16.35
N ASN A 2 1.21 -8.34 -15.09
CA ASN A 2 2.29 -8.71 -14.17
C ASN A 2 1.99 -10.03 -13.45
N CYS A 3 2.37 -11.16 -14.06
CA CYS A 3 2.11 -12.53 -13.57
C CYS A 3 2.82 -12.91 -12.25
N ARG A 4 3.63 -12.01 -11.68
CA ARG A 4 4.33 -12.23 -10.40
C ARG A 4 3.51 -11.76 -9.18
N VAL A 5 2.40 -11.06 -9.39
CA VAL A 5 1.50 -10.64 -8.31
C VAL A 5 0.53 -11.78 -8.05
N ARG A 6 0.81 -12.59 -7.02
CA ARG A 6 -0.20 -13.54 -6.53
C ARG A 6 -1.38 -12.72 -5.98
N PRO A 7 -2.64 -13.02 -6.35
CA PRO A 7 -3.79 -12.37 -5.75
C PRO A 7 -3.76 -12.67 -4.24
N ARG A 8 -3.42 -11.65 -3.46
CA ARG A 8 -3.30 -11.75 -2.01
C ARG A 8 -4.62 -11.25 -1.44
N LEU A 9 -5.37 -12.09 -0.75
CA LEU A 9 -6.54 -11.64 -0.01
C LEU A 9 -6.04 -10.81 1.16
N VAL A 10 -6.25 -9.49 1.10
CA VAL A 10 -5.92 -8.57 2.19
C VAL A 10 -7.19 -8.37 3.00
N ARG A 11 -7.13 -8.64 4.30
CA ARG A 11 -8.27 -8.52 5.21
C ARG A 11 -8.14 -7.25 6.04
N ILE A 12 -9.28 -6.79 6.55
CA ILE A 12 -9.30 -5.71 7.53
C ILE A 12 -8.45 -6.14 8.74
N GLY A 13 -7.57 -5.26 9.17
CA GLY A 13 -6.62 -5.50 10.25
C GLY A 13 -5.22 -5.94 9.79
N ASP A 14 -5.06 -6.38 8.53
CA ASP A 14 -3.76 -6.80 8.01
C ASP A 14 -2.78 -5.65 7.89
N LEU A 15 -1.52 -5.95 8.17
CA LEU A 15 -0.38 -5.06 7.96
C LEU A 15 0.17 -5.26 6.55
N VAL A 16 0.19 -4.18 5.78
CA VAL A 16 0.65 -4.15 4.38
C VAL A 16 1.70 -3.07 4.18
N LEU A 17 2.62 -3.30 3.25
CA LEU A 17 3.66 -2.34 2.88
C LEU A 17 3.21 -1.56 1.64
N ARG A 18 3.56 -0.28 1.55
CA ARG A 18 3.28 0.53 0.35
C ARG A 18 4.50 0.61 -0.54
N LYS A 19 4.32 0.63 -1.87
CA LYS A 19 5.39 1.10 -2.76
C LYS A 19 5.73 2.57 -2.53
N ALA A 20 6.99 2.86 -2.31
CA ALA A 20 7.45 4.22 -2.01
C ALA A 20 7.24 5.20 -3.17
N GLU A 21 7.27 4.71 -4.42
CA GLU A 21 6.93 5.51 -5.61
C GLU A 21 5.53 6.13 -5.51
N VAL A 22 4.59 5.39 -4.91
CA VAL A 22 3.21 5.85 -4.70
C VAL A 22 3.13 6.82 -3.52
N SER A 23 4.04 6.72 -2.56
CA SER A 23 4.10 7.59 -1.37
C SER A 23 4.75 8.93 -1.65
N ASN A 24 5.90 8.89 -2.31
CA ASN A 24 6.78 10.03 -2.55
C ASN A 24 7.30 9.97 -3.99
N PRO A 25 6.43 10.25 -4.99
CA PRO A 25 6.81 10.21 -6.41
C PRO A 25 7.90 11.22 -6.78
N THR A 26 8.04 12.30 -6.01
CA THR A 26 9.04 13.37 -6.21
C THR A 26 10.41 13.06 -5.60
N ARG A 27 10.55 12.00 -4.80
CA ARG A 27 11.86 11.64 -4.25
C ARG A 27 12.60 10.81 -5.29
N SER A 28 13.67 11.37 -5.87
CA SER A 28 14.63 10.62 -6.68
C SER A 28 15.29 9.54 -5.81
N ARG A 29 14.64 8.37 -5.67
CA ARG A 29 15.20 7.22 -4.97
C ARG A 29 16.36 6.70 -5.81
N GLY A 30 17.58 6.81 -5.28
CA GLY A 30 18.76 6.20 -5.89
C GLY A 30 18.57 4.68 -6.03
N LYS A 31 19.36 4.05 -6.91
CA LYS A 31 19.28 2.62 -7.32
C LYS A 31 19.22 1.59 -6.17
N LEU A 32 19.53 1.98 -4.93
CA LEU A 32 19.58 1.14 -3.73
C LEU A 32 18.51 1.46 -2.68
N ALA A 33 17.61 2.39 -2.96
CA ALA A 33 16.88 3.08 -1.90
C ALA A 33 15.61 2.38 -1.39
N SER A 34 15.54 1.07 -1.17
CA SER A 34 14.28 0.35 -0.89
C SER A 34 13.21 0.59 -1.98
N ASN A 35 12.21 -0.28 -2.13
CA ASN A 35 11.04 0.00 -3.01
C ASN A 35 9.75 0.20 -2.21
N TRP A 36 9.81 -0.11 -0.92
CA TRP A 36 8.69 -0.07 0.00
C TRP A 36 8.85 1.11 0.98
N GLU A 37 7.73 1.65 1.45
CA GLU A 37 7.67 2.72 2.44
C GLU A 37 6.58 2.39 3.44
N GLY A 38 6.97 2.21 4.70
CA GLY A 38 6.07 2.16 5.86
C GLY A 38 5.14 0.94 5.92
N HIS A 39 4.76 0.61 7.15
CA HIS A 39 3.71 -0.36 7.42
C HIS A 39 2.38 0.39 7.56
N TYR A 40 1.37 -0.08 6.85
CA TYR A 40 0.01 0.43 6.90
C TYR A 40 -0.94 -0.68 7.35
N ARG A 41 -2.00 -0.30 8.04
CA ARG A 41 -3.03 -1.25 8.47
C ARG A 41 -4.26 -1.07 7.61
N VAL A 42 -4.78 -2.15 7.03
CA VAL A 42 -6.06 -2.08 6.32
C VAL A 42 -7.19 -1.90 7.32
N VAL A 43 -8.03 -0.89 7.10
CA VAL A 43 -9.20 -0.62 7.96
C VAL A 43 -10.51 -0.90 7.27
N GLU A 44 -10.54 -0.85 5.93
CA GLU A 44 -11.77 -1.05 5.19
C GLU A 44 -11.48 -1.60 3.80
N VAL A 45 -12.39 -2.43 3.30
CA VAL A 45 -12.43 -2.85 1.90
C VAL A 45 -13.49 -2.02 1.20
N VAL A 46 -13.05 -1.05 0.39
CA VAL A 46 -13.96 -0.14 -0.33
C VAL A 46 -14.53 -0.83 -1.57
N ARG A 47 -13.71 -1.62 -2.25
CA ARG A 47 -14.08 -2.49 -3.37
C ARG A 47 -13.12 -3.67 -3.43
N GLU A 48 -13.46 -4.73 -4.17
CA GLU A 48 -12.49 -5.78 -4.47
C GLU A 48 -11.20 -5.17 -5.04
N GLY A 49 -10.09 -5.44 -4.36
CA GLY A 49 -8.79 -4.88 -4.71
C GLY A 49 -8.55 -3.44 -4.26
N THR A 50 -9.53 -2.70 -3.74
CA THR A 50 -9.36 -1.31 -3.27
C THR A 50 -9.64 -1.18 -1.78
N TYR A 51 -8.63 -0.79 -1.02
CA TYR A 51 -8.64 -0.79 0.44
C TYR A 51 -8.42 0.62 0.99
N ALA A 52 -9.04 0.93 2.12
CA ALA A 52 -8.66 2.07 2.95
C ALA A 52 -7.65 1.61 4.01
N HIS A 53 -6.67 2.46 4.30
CA HIS A 53 -5.55 2.11 5.17
C HIS A 53 -5.31 3.22 6.18
N THR A 54 -4.79 2.84 7.33
CA THR A 54 -4.25 3.77 8.31
C THR A 54 -2.75 3.67 8.34
N THR A 55 -2.13 4.81 8.58
CA THR A 55 -0.76 4.82 9.09
C THR A 55 -0.70 4.11 10.45
N MET A 56 0.48 3.60 10.83
CA MET A 56 0.75 3.12 12.19
C MET A 56 0.41 4.16 13.28
N LYS A 57 0.35 5.45 12.92
CA LYS A 57 -0.05 6.55 13.81
C LYS A 57 -1.57 6.70 13.95
N GLY A 58 -2.37 5.78 13.41
CA GLY A 58 -3.83 5.78 13.50
C GLY A 58 -4.53 6.78 12.57
N ARG A 59 -3.80 7.51 11.71
CA ARG A 59 -4.43 8.38 10.72
C ARG A 59 -4.88 7.56 9.51
N VAL A 60 -6.19 7.54 9.27
CA VAL A 60 -6.79 7.05 8.03
C VAL A 60 -6.28 7.92 6.89
N LEU A 61 -5.78 7.27 5.84
CA LEU A 61 -5.37 8.00 4.64
C LEU A 61 -6.62 8.41 3.87
N PRO A 62 -6.73 9.68 3.44
CA PRO A 62 -7.90 10.15 2.70
C PRO A 62 -8.03 9.50 1.31
N ARG A 63 -7.02 8.75 0.86
CA ARG A 63 -7.00 8.07 -0.43
C ARG A 63 -7.09 6.57 -0.24
N THR A 64 -7.99 5.93 -0.97
CA THR A 64 -8.19 4.47 -1.04
C THR A 64 -7.30 3.86 -2.11
N TRP A 65 -6.65 2.72 -1.85
CA TRP A 65 -5.58 2.21 -2.73
C TRP A 65 -5.85 0.82 -3.26
N HIS A 66 -5.44 0.63 -4.51
CA HIS A 66 -5.53 -0.65 -5.17
C HIS A 66 -4.42 -1.62 -4.70
N ILE A 67 -4.71 -2.92 -4.69
CA ILE A 67 -3.78 -3.99 -4.31
C ILE A 67 -2.50 -4.01 -5.15
N SER A 68 -2.54 -3.46 -6.36
CA SER A 68 -1.35 -3.33 -7.23
C SER A 68 -0.31 -2.34 -6.71
N ASN A 69 -0.70 -1.46 -5.79
CA ASN A 69 0.14 -0.44 -5.17
C ASN A 69 0.66 -0.88 -3.78
N LEU A 70 0.21 -2.05 -3.32
CA LEU A 70 0.77 -2.81 -2.21
C LEU A 70 1.91 -3.72 -2.68
#